data_AF-A0A955I2J1-F1
#
_entry.id   AF-A0A955I2J1-F1
#
_cell.length_a   1.000
_cell.length_b   1.000
_cell.length_c   1.000
_cell.angle_alpha   90.00
_cell.angle_beta   90.00
_cell.angle_gamma   90.00
#
_symmetry.space_group_name_H-M   'P 1'
#
loop_
_entity.id
_entity.type
_entity.pdbx_description
1 polymer ?
#
loop_
_entity_poly.entity_id
_entity_poly.type
_entity_poly.pdbx_seq_one_letter_code
_entity_poly.pdbx_strand_id
1 'polypeptide(L)'
;MGHNSEIVDEQQFVCSSCGSSQVTIHQVSEVGNIFKLGTKFSDDFGVIYTDQDGQEKSVYMGCYGIGVSRLMGVLAEKFSDDRGLVWSESTAPYTHTIVVLGDHLHEAELLAKKLE
;
A
#
# COMPACT_ATOMS: atom_id res chain seq x y z
N MET A 1 -10.38 -15.32 -0.77
CA MET A 1 -9.25 -14.58 -0.14
C MET A 1 -8.03 -14.89 -0.98
N GLY A 2 -7.26 -13.88 -1.42
CA GLY A 2 -6.06 -14.11 -2.21
C GLY A 2 -4.88 -14.50 -1.31
N HIS A 3 -4.05 -15.43 -1.76
CA HIS A 3 -2.84 -15.87 -1.05
C HIS A 3 -1.64 -15.71 -1.97
N ASN A 4 -0.50 -15.29 -1.41
CA ASN A 4 0.77 -15.29 -2.13
C ASN A 4 1.23 -16.75 -2.34
N SER A 5 1.69 -17.09 -3.54
CA SER A 5 2.19 -18.43 -3.91
C SER A 5 3.40 -18.87 -3.08
N GLU A 6 4.12 -17.95 -2.45
CA GLU A 6 5.20 -18.27 -1.51
C GLU A 6 4.70 -18.89 -0.20
N ILE A 7 3.41 -18.68 0.14
CA ILE A 7 2.82 -19.11 1.42
C ILE A 7 1.93 -20.35 1.24
N VAL A 8 1.36 -20.53 0.06
CA VAL A 8 0.35 -21.57 -0.19
C VAL A 8 0.76 -22.41 -1.39
N ASP A 9 0.86 -23.72 -1.18
CA ASP A 9 0.92 -24.70 -2.26
C ASP A 9 -0.47 -24.84 -2.91
N GLU A 10 -0.57 -24.42 -4.18
CA GLU A 10 -1.79 -24.47 -4.97
C GLU A 10 -2.36 -25.89 -5.13
N GLN A 11 -1.50 -26.91 -5.12
CA GLN A 11 -1.91 -28.31 -5.30
C GLN A 11 -2.60 -28.88 -4.07
N GLN A 12 -2.40 -28.22 -2.92
CA GLN A 12 -2.91 -28.65 -1.61
C GLN A 12 -3.91 -27.65 -1.02
N PHE A 13 -4.22 -26.57 -1.74
CA PHE A 13 -5.11 -25.55 -1.21
C PHE A 13 -6.56 -26.03 -1.16
N VAL A 14 -7.13 -25.96 0.04
CA VAL A 14 -8.56 -26.14 0.27
C VAL A 14 -9.04 -24.94 1.07
N CYS A 15 -10.06 -24.25 0.56
CA CYS A 15 -10.62 -23.08 1.22
C CYS A 15 -11.25 -23.48 2.56
N SER A 16 -10.73 -22.98 3.67
CA SER A 16 -11.24 -23.28 5.02
C SER A 16 -12.67 -22.80 5.27
N SER A 17 -13.17 -21.84 4.48
CA SER A 17 -14.52 -21.30 4.63
C SER A 17 -15.59 -22.08 3.86
N CYS A 18 -15.25 -22.71 2.72
CA CYS A 18 -16.25 -23.36 1.85
C CYS A 18 -15.86 -24.76 1.37
N GLY A 19 -14.67 -25.26 1.71
CA GLY A 19 -14.19 -26.59 1.34
C GLY A 19 -13.83 -26.77 -0.13
N SER A 20 -13.92 -25.71 -0.96
CA SER A 20 -13.55 -25.77 -2.37
C SER A 20 -12.04 -25.86 -2.56
N SER A 21 -11.60 -26.73 -3.47
CA SER A 21 -10.23 -26.79 -3.98
C SER A 21 -10.04 -26.01 -5.28
N GLN A 22 -11.10 -25.35 -5.79
CA GLN A 22 -10.99 -24.52 -6.99
C GLN A 22 -10.24 -23.24 -6.66
N VAL A 23 -9.11 -23.04 -7.34
CA VAL A 23 -8.28 -21.84 -7.25
C VAL A 23 -8.19 -21.17 -8.61
N THR A 24 -8.08 -19.83 -8.60
CA THR A 24 -7.79 -19.03 -9.78
C THR A 24 -6.54 -18.23 -9.52
N ILE A 25 -5.58 -18.32 -10.44
CA ILE A 25 -4.28 -17.67 -10.32
C ILE A 25 -4.36 -16.30 -10.99
N HIS A 26 -3.90 -15.28 -10.27
CA HIS A 26 -3.82 -13.92 -10.77
C HIS A 26 -2.40 -13.40 -10.59
N GLN A 27 -1.87 -12.74 -11.62
CA GLN A 27 -0.66 -11.95 -11.48
C GLN A 27 -1.01 -10.59 -10.88
N VAL A 28 -0.35 -10.26 -9.78
CA VAL A 28 -0.61 -9.03 -9.02
C VAL A 28 0.72 -8.44 -8.54
N SER A 29 0.74 -7.13 -8.32
CA SER A 29 1.87 -6.46 -7.68
C SER A 29 1.59 -6.28 -6.19
N GLU A 30 2.40 -6.92 -5.34
CA GLU A 30 2.34 -6.73 -3.89
C GLU A 30 2.83 -5.32 -3.52
N VAL A 31 1.91 -4.47 -3.08
CA VAL A 31 2.18 -3.09 -2.65
C VAL A 31 2.42 -2.94 -1.15
N GLY A 32 2.15 -3.98 -0.37
CA GLY A 32 2.43 -3.99 1.06
C GLY A 32 2.29 -5.37 1.68
N ASN A 33 2.88 -5.52 2.85
CA ASN A 33 2.93 -6.77 3.59
C ASN A 33 2.98 -6.51 5.10
N ILE A 34 2.50 -7.49 5.88
CA ILE A 34 2.49 -7.44 7.33
C ILE A 34 3.11 -8.74 7.86
N PHE A 35 4.00 -8.63 8.83
CA PHE A 35 4.66 -9.79 9.43
C PHE A 35 4.52 -9.77 10.94
N LYS A 36 4.19 -10.95 11.49
CA LYS A 36 4.36 -11.24 12.92
C LYS A 36 5.80 -11.69 13.10
N LEU A 37 6.65 -10.80 13.62
CA LEU A 37 8.06 -11.08 13.82
C LEU A 37 8.32 -11.87 15.11
N GLY A 38 7.37 -11.81 16.05
CA GLY A 38 7.52 -12.42 17.36
C GLY A 38 8.66 -11.76 18.12
N THR A 39 9.49 -12.57 18.78
CA THR A 39 10.64 -12.06 19.54
C THR A 39 11.95 -12.14 18.76
N LYS A 40 11.93 -12.56 17.48
CA LYS A 40 13.15 -12.82 16.70
C LYS A 40 14.20 -11.71 16.82
N PHE A 41 13.80 -10.46 16.57
CA PHE A 41 14.72 -9.33 16.61
C PHE A 41 14.97 -8.79 18.01
N SER A 42 13.98 -8.85 18.90
CA SER A 42 14.16 -8.40 20.28
C SER A 42 15.11 -9.32 21.05
N ASP A 43 15.08 -10.62 20.79
CA ASP A 43 16.03 -11.60 21.32
C ASP A 43 17.45 -11.32 20.78
N ASP A 44 17.59 -11.10 19.47
CA ASP A 44 18.89 -10.84 18.83
C ASP A 44 19.54 -9.51 19.29
N PHE A 45 18.74 -8.47 19.53
CA PHE A 45 19.21 -7.13 19.90
C PHE A 45 19.13 -6.82 21.41
N GLY A 46 18.64 -7.76 22.23
CA GLY A 46 18.48 -7.55 23.68
C GLY A 46 17.43 -6.50 24.06
N VAL A 47 16.37 -6.36 23.25
CA VAL A 47 15.28 -5.40 23.50
C VAL A 47 14.26 -6.04 24.44
N ILE A 48 14.41 -5.77 25.73
CA ILE A 48 13.59 -6.32 26.81
C ILE A 48 12.76 -5.25 27.52
N TYR A 49 11.68 -5.67 28.16
CA TYR A 49 10.88 -4.85 29.07
C TYR A 49 10.57 -5.63 30.34
N THR A 50 10.35 -4.93 31.47
CA THR A 50 9.84 -5.53 32.70
C THR A 50 8.33 -5.53 32.66
N ASP A 51 7.71 -6.70 32.85
CA ASP A 51 6.26 -6.81 32.89
C ASP A 51 5.65 -6.47 34.26
N GLN A 52 4.33 -6.61 34.36
CA GLN A 52 3.57 -6.34 35.58
C GLN A 52 3.96 -7.23 36.77
N ASP A 53 4.56 -8.39 36.52
CA ASP A 53 5.00 -9.34 37.54
C ASP A 53 6.48 -9.14 37.91
N GLY A 54 7.13 -8.11 37.35
CA GLY A 54 8.54 -7.80 37.57
C GLY A 54 9.50 -8.68 36.75
N GLN A 55 9.01 -9.43 35.76
CA GLN A 55 9.82 -10.32 34.94
C GLN A 55 10.33 -9.62 33.68
N GLU A 56 11.59 -9.84 33.33
CA GLU A 56 12.13 -9.40 32.06
C GLU A 56 11.60 -10.27 30.91
N LYS A 57 11.01 -9.63 29.90
CA LYS A 57 10.47 -10.28 28.71
C LYS A 57 10.95 -9.57 27.46
N SER A 58 11.24 -10.34 26.42
CA SER A 58 11.54 -9.79 25.09
C SER A 58 10.30 -9.11 24.51
N VAL A 59 10.51 -7.98 23.84
CA VAL A 59 9.42 -7.26 23.18
C VAL A 59 8.86 -8.10 22.02
N TYR A 60 7.54 -8.31 21.99
CA TYR A 60 6.89 -8.96 20.84
C TYR A 60 6.69 -7.96 19.70
N MET A 61 7.20 -8.29 18.51
CA MET A 61 7.28 -7.36 17.39
C MET A 61 6.39 -7.77 16.21
N GLY A 62 5.89 -6.77 15.52
CA GLY A 62 5.32 -6.88 14.19
C GLY A 62 5.95 -5.82 13.28
N CYS A 63 5.91 -6.05 11.96
CA CYS A 63 6.23 -5.00 11.00
C CYS A 63 5.17 -4.89 9.92
N TYR A 64 5.06 -3.67 9.39
CA TYR A 64 4.06 -3.27 8.41
C TYR A 64 4.80 -2.47 7.35
N GLY A 65 4.81 -2.97 6.12
CA GLY A 65 5.50 -2.35 5.01
C GLY A 65 4.53 -1.99 3.90
N ILE A 66 4.65 -0.77 3.36
CA ILE A 66 3.98 -0.35 2.13
C ILE A 66 5.07 0.18 1.19
N GLY A 67 5.15 -0.40 0.00
CA GLY A 67 6.06 0.06 -1.05
C GLY A 67 5.49 1.29 -1.74
N VAL A 68 5.65 2.48 -1.17
CA VAL A 68 5.03 3.72 -1.66
C VAL A 68 5.37 4.01 -3.14
N SER A 69 6.64 3.84 -3.54
CA SER A 69 7.05 4.02 -4.94
C SER A 69 6.46 2.94 -5.86
N ARG A 70 6.32 1.70 -5.38
CA ARG A 70 5.66 0.63 -6.14
C ARG A 70 4.16 0.89 -6.27
N LEU A 71 3.52 1.37 -5.20
CA LEU A 71 2.12 1.77 -5.22
C LEU A 71 1.89 2.85 -6.28
N MET A 72 2.79 3.82 -6.42
CA MET A 72 2.72 4.81 -7.49
C MET A 72 2.75 4.17 -8.90
N GLY A 73 3.61 3.18 -9.12
CA GLY A 73 3.64 2.43 -10.37
C GLY A 73 2.35 1.64 -10.62
N VAL A 74 1.77 1.02 -9.58
CA VAL A 74 0.48 0.33 -9.67
C VAL A 74 -0.66 1.31 -9.96
N LEU A 75 -0.63 2.51 -9.37
CA LEU A 75 -1.60 3.55 -9.70
C LEU A 75 -1.51 3.94 -11.16
N ALA A 76 -0.29 4.13 -11.68
CA ALA A 76 -0.08 4.40 -13.10
C ALA A 76 -0.56 3.27 -14.03
N GLU A 77 -0.36 2.01 -13.64
CA GLU A 77 -0.80 0.84 -14.42
C GLU A 77 -2.34 0.68 -14.42
N LYS A 78 -2.99 0.97 -13.28
CA LYS A 78 -4.44 0.76 -13.12
C LYS A 78 -5.28 1.97 -13.45
N PHE A 79 -4.72 3.17 -13.35
CA PHE A 79 -5.41 4.44 -13.59
C PHE A 79 -4.72 5.21 -14.71
N SER A 80 -4.87 4.71 -15.92
CA SER A 80 -4.45 5.38 -17.15
C SER A 80 -5.46 5.13 -18.27
N ASP A 81 -5.63 6.11 -19.13
CA ASP A 81 -6.36 6.00 -20.39
C ASP A 81 -5.41 6.20 -21.59
N ASP A 82 -5.98 6.27 -22.79
CA ASP A 82 -5.26 6.53 -24.04
C ASP A 82 -4.60 7.92 -24.11
N ARG A 83 -4.92 8.82 -23.18
CA ARG A 83 -4.39 10.19 -23.08
C ARG A 83 -3.39 10.36 -21.95
N GLY A 84 -3.24 9.39 -21.06
CA GLY A 84 -2.21 9.36 -20.02
C GLY A 84 -2.73 8.92 -18.65
N LEU A 85 -2.08 9.43 -17.59
CA LEU A 85 -2.42 9.11 -16.21
C LEU A 85 -3.73 9.78 -15.79
N VAL A 86 -4.58 9.00 -15.12
CA VAL A 86 -5.85 9.47 -14.54
C VAL A 86 -5.71 9.42 -13.03
N TRP A 87 -5.35 10.54 -12.41
CA TRP A 87 -5.17 10.58 -10.95
C TRP A 87 -6.50 10.42 -10.20
N SER A 88 -6.45 9.77 -9.03
CA SER A 88 -7.54 9.88 -8.05
C SER A 88 -7.46 11.23 -7.33
N GLU A 89 -8.57 11.69 -6.77
CA GLU A 89 -8.61 12.93 -5.97
C GLU A 89 -7.54 12.96 -4.86
N SER A 90 -7.31 11.82 -4.21
CA SER A 90 -6.33 11.68 -3.12
C SER A 90 -4.87 11.58 -3.55
N THR A 91 -4.59 11.35 -4.84
CA THR A 91 -3.22 11.09 -5.33
C THR A 91 -2.78 12.06 -6.41
N ALA A 92 -3.69 12.91 -6.90
CA ALA A 92 -3.36 13.93 -7.87
C ALA A 92 -2.31 14.89 -7.30
N PRO A 93 -1.30 15.29 -8.10
CA PRO A 93 -0.28 16.24 -7.65
C PRO A 93 -0.86 17.62 -7.38
N TYR A 94 -1.93 17.97 -8.09
CA TYR A 94 -2.71 19.20 -7.93
C TYR A 94 -4.19 18.87 -8.14
N THR A 95 -5.07 19.57 -7.44
CA THR A 95 -6.53 19.43 -7.62
C THR A 95 -7.01 20.08 -8.92
N HIS A 96 -6.33 21.14 -9.36
CA HIS A 96 -6.64 21.90 -10.57
C HIS A 96 -5.36 22.25 -11.33
N THR A 97 -5.42 22.30 -12.66
CA THR A 97 -4.34 22.82 -13.52
C THR A 97 -4.93 23.91 -14.41
N ILE A 98 -4.38 25.13 -14.33
CA ILE A 98 -4.83 26.27 -15.12
C ILE A 98 -3.87 26.46 -16.29
N VAL A 99 -4.41 26.47 -17.51
CA VAL A 99 -3.66 26.70 -18.75
C VAL A 99 -4.07 28.05 -19.31
N VAL A 100 -3.11 28.97 -19.46
CA VAL A 100 -3.35 30.32 -19.99
C VAL A 100 -3.05 30.33 -21.49
N LEU A 101 -4.00 30.83 -22.28
CA LEU A 101 -3.85 31.03 -23.72
C LEU A 101 -3.95 32.54 -24.01
N GLY A 102 -3.06 33.09 -24.82
CA GLY A 102 -3.07 34.53 -25.11
C GLY A 102 -2.70 35.39 -23.90
N ASP A 103 -3.25 36.61 -23.82
CA ASP A 103 -2.93 37.59 -22.77
C ASP A 103 -4.03 37.62 -21.69
N HIS A 104 -4.21 36.49 -21.01
CA HIS A 104 -5.22 36.27 -19.97
C HIS A 104 -4.62 35.90 -18.61
N LEU A 105 -3.38 36.33 -18.36
CA LEU A 105 -2.66 35.97 -17.13
C LEU A 105 -3.36 36.52 -15.88
N HIS A 106 -3.88 37.76 -15.96
CA HIS A 106 -4.54 38.39 -14.83
C HIS A 106 -5.81 37.63 -14.40
N GLU A 107 -6.64 37.21 -15.36
CA GLU A 107 -7.84 36.43 -15.07
C GLU A 107 -7.50 35.05 -14.50
N ALA A 108 -6.44 34.41 -15.01
CA ALA A 108 -5.97 33.13 -14.50
C ALA A 108 -5.50 33.21 -13.04
N GLU A 109 -4.79 34.27 -12.67
CA GLU A 109 -4.39 34.51 -11.27
C GLU A 109 -5.60 34.73 -10.35
N LEU A 110 -6.63 35.43 -10.83
CA LEU A 110 -7.88 35.61 -10.07
C LEU A 110 -8.65 34.31 -9.91
N LEU A 111 -8.64 33.43 -10.91
CA LEU A 111 -9.27 32.11 -10.83
C LEU A 111 -8.51 31.18 -9.88
N ALA A 112 -7.17 31.15 -9.93
CA ALA A 112 -6.34 30.36 -9.03
C ALA A 112 -6.69 30.66 -7.56
N LYS A 113 -6.77 31.94 -7.20
CA LYS A 113 -7.13 32.40 -5.84
C LYS A 113 -8.54 32.01 -5.38
N LYS A 114 -9.45 31.68 -6.31
CA LYS A 114 -10.81 31.22 -5.98
C LYS A 114 -10.92 29.70 -5.82
N LEU A 115 -9.95 28.96 -6.37
CA LEU A 115 -9.88 27.51 -6.34
C LEU A 115 -9.00 26.98 -5.18
N GLU A 116 -8.22 27.87 -4.56
CA GLU A 116 -7.66 27.69 -3.21
C GLU A 116 -8.78 27.72 -2.15
#